data_AF-A0A090SV04-F1
#
_entry.id   AF-A0A090SV04-F1
#
_cell.length_a   1.000
_cell.length_b   1.000
_cell.length_c   1.000
_cell.angle_alpha   90.00
_cell.angle_beta   90.00
_cell.angle_gamma   90.00
#
_symmetry.space_group_name_H-M   'P 1'
#
loop_
_entity.id
_entity.type
_entity.pdbx_description
1 polymer ?
#
loop_
_entity_poly.entity_id
_entity_poly.type
_entity_poly.pdbx_seq_one_letter_code
_entity_poly.pdbx_strand_id
1 'polypeptide(L)' 'MHAEVGFGVYFKALFRQGHQQPLLPQTTVEVGDVVRIAGSQWCVEQTASQLNSVPIVESTVTETFYLALRY' A
#
# COMPACT_ATOMS: atom_id res chain seq x y z
N MET A 1 -12.74 -26.52 1.69
CA MET A 1 -12.40 -25.47 2.66
C MET A 1 -12.16 -24.20 1.87
N HIS A 2 -13.12 -23.28 1.85
CA HIS A 2 -12.93 -21.98 1.22
C HIS A 2 -12.01 -21.17 2.14
N ALA A 3 -10.79 -20.89 1.70
CA ALA A 3 -9.86 -20.04 2.42
C ALA A 3 -10.51 -18.66 2.63
N GLU A 4 -10.53 -18.22 3.88
CA GLU A 4 -11.20 -17.00 4.31
C GLU A 4 -10.78 -15.80 3.45
N VAL A 5 -11.76 -15.13 2.85
CA VAL A 5 -11.58 -13.79 2.31
C VAL A 5 -11.21 -12.91 3.51
N GLY A 6 -9.98 -12.40 3.55
CA GLY A 6 -9.45 -11.63 4.67
C GLY A 6 -10.30 -10.39 4.96
N PHE A 7 -11.22 -10.51 5.92
CA PHE A 7 -11.98 -9.38 6.44
C PHE A 7 -11.05 -8.56 7.33
N GLY A 8 -10.60 -7.39 6.86
CA GLY A 8 -9.83 -6.47 7.69
C GLY A 8 -8.91 -5.50 6.96
N VAL A 9 -8.72 -5.67 5.65
CA VAL A 9 -7.94 -4.76 4.79
C VAL A 9 -8.68 -4.50 3.48
N TYR A 10 -8.77 -3.22 3.11
CA TYR A 10 -9.36 -2.73 1.88
C TYR A 10 -8.26 -2.32 0.91
N PHE A 11 -8.33 -2.81 -0.32
CA PHE A 11 -7.38 -2.49 -1.37
C PHE A 11 -7.79 -1.20 -2.09
N LYS A 12 -6.95 -0.15 -2.03
CA LYS A 12 -7.25 1.17 -2.60
C LYS A 12 -6.68 1.37 -4.00
N ALA A 13 -5.43 0.98 -4.22
CA ALA A 13 -4.73 1.21 -5.48
C ALA A 13 -3.51 0.30 -5.61
N LEU A 14 -3.18 -0.04 -6.85
CA LEU A 14 -1.98 -0.76 -7.24
C LEU A 14 -1.19 0.13 -8.19
N PHE A 15 0.12 0.27 -7.99
CA PHE A 15 1.01 0.95 -8.90
C PHE A 15 2.10 -0.01 -9.36
N ARG A 16 2.33 -0.06 -10.67
CA ARG A 16 3.41 -0.83 -11.30
C ARG A 16 4.25 0.11 -12.12
N GLN A 17 5.56 0.12 -11.87
CA GLN A 17 6.50 1.01 -12.58
C GLN A 17 6.05 2.50 -12.55
N GLY A 18 5.48 2.94 -11.43
CA GLY A 18 4.98 4.33 -11.28
C GLY A 18 3.59 4.60 -11.86
N HIS A 19 2.98 3.66 -12.58
CA HIS A 19 1.64 3.82 -13.16
C HIS A 19 0.58 3.08 -12.37
N GLN A 20 -0.53 3.76 -12.09
CA GLN A 20 -1.69 3.13 -11.46
C GLN A 20 -2.29 2.05 -12.36
N GLN A 21 -2.50 0.87 -11.80
CA GLN A 21 -3.12 -0.27 -12.46
C GLN A 21 -4.61 -0.37 -12.13
N PRO A 22 -5.45 -0.84 -13.08
CA PRO A 22 -6.84 -1.14 -12.80
C PRO A 22 -6.95 -2.32 -11.83
N LEU A 23 -7.85 -2.17 -10.85
CA LEU A 23 -8.18 -3.22 -9.89
C LEU A 23 -9.28 -4.10 -10.43
N LEU A 24 -8.90 -5.27 -10.94
CA LEU A 24 -9.80 -6.29 -11.42
C LEU A 24 -9.73 -7.52 -10.49
N PRO A 25 -10.77 -8.37 -10.44
CA PRO A 25 -10.75 -9.56 -9.59
C PRO A 25 -9.56 -10.50 -9.84
N GLN A 26 -9.03 -10.51 -11.05
CA GLN A 26 -7.87 -11.30 -11.48
C GLN A 26 -6.52 -10.58 -11.34
N THR A 27 -6.48 -9.36 -10.80
CA THR A 27 -5.24 -8.60 -10.63
C THR A 27 -4.30 -9.35 -9.69
N THR A 28 -3.09 -9.65 -10.17
CA THR A 28 -2.03 -10.29 -9.40
C THR A 28 -0.97 -9.25 -9.04
N VAL A 29 -0.58 -9.23 -7.77
CA VAL A 29 0.52 -8.37 -7.28
C VAL A 29 1.85 -9.02 -7.63
N GLU A 30 2.77 -8.23 -8.18
CA GLU A 30 4.10 -8.66 -8.60
C GLU A 30 5.20 -7.97 -7.78
N VAL A 31 6.42 -8.52 -7.84
CA VAL A 31 7.58 -7.91 -7.19
C VAL A 31 7.85 -6.54 -7.81
N GLY A 32 7.98 -5.52 -6.95
CA GLY A 32 8.19 -4.12 -7.36
C GLY A 32 6.89 -3.31 -7.48
N ASP A 33 5.73 -3.94 -7.28
CA ASP A 33 4.48 -3.21 -7.17
C ASP A 33 4.39 -2.43 -5.85
N VAL A 34 3.72 -1.27 -5.91
CA VAL A 34 3.33 -0.51 -4.75
C VAL A 34 1.83 -0.65 -4.55
N VAL A 35 1.45 -1.28 -3.44
CA VAL A 35 0.07 -1.54 -3.07
C VAL A 35 -0.37 -0.57 -1.98
N ARG A 36 -1.50 0.11 -2.18
CA ARG A 36 -2.15 0.92 -1.16
C ARG A 36 -3.31 0.14 -0.56
N ILE A 37 -3.24 -0.10 0.75
CA ILE A 37 -4.28 -0.76 1.53
C ILE A 37 -4.71 0.12 2.71
N ALA A 38 -5.89 -0.13 3.27
CA ALA A 38 -6.35 0.47 4.51
C ALA A 38 -7.05 -0.57 5.38
N GLY A 39 -6.78 -0.57 6.67
CA GLY A 39 -7.34 -1.54 7.61
C GLY A 39 -6.90 -1.22 9.03
N SER A 40 -7.20 -2.11 9.98
CA SER A 40 -6.59 -2.02 11.31
C SER A 40 -5.07 -2.19 11.20
N GLN A 41 -4.31 -1.58 12.11
CA GLN A 41 -2.84 -1.65 12.10
C GLN A 41 -2.35 -3.10 12.05
N TRP A 42 -2.93 -3.97 12.88
CA TRP A 42 -2.61 -5.40 12.89
C TRP A 42 -2.80 -6.06 11.51
N CYS A 43 -3.91 -5.78 10.83
CA CYS A 43 -4.16 -6.32 9.48
C CYS A 43 -3.16 -5.79 8.43
N VAL A 44 -2.76 -4.52 8.53
CA VAL A 44 -1.76 -3.92 7.63
C VAL A 44 -0.40 -4.57 7.83
N GLU A 45 0.02 -4.77 9.08
CA GLU A 45 1.28 -5.44 9.42
C GLU A 45 1.29 -6.90 8.96
N GLN A 46 0.21 -7.65 9.19
CA GLN A 46 0.07 -9.02 8.68
C GLN A 46 0.15 -9.07 7.15
N THR A 47 -0.50 -8.13 6.47
CA THR A 47 -0.47 -8.05 5.00
C THR A 47 0.95 -7.78 4.49
N ALA A 48 1.67 -6.84 5.12
CA ALA A 48 3.05 -6.55 4.75
C ALA A 48 3.96 -7.76 4.98
N SER A 49 3.80 -8.46 6.11
CA SER A 49 4.55 -9.68 6.39
C SER A 49 4.28 -10.78 5.35
N GLN A 50 3.03 -11.02 4.96
CA GLN A 50 2.70 -12.03 3.95
C GLN A 50 3.20 -11.68 2.55
N LEU A 51 3.25 -10.39 2.21
CA LEU A 51 3.81 -9.92 0.94
C LEU A 51 5.34 -9.82 0.95
N ASN A 52 6.02 -10.19 2.05
CA ASN A 52 7.45 -9.94 2.27
C ASN A 52 7.82 -8.48 1.94
N SER A 53 6.98 -7.55 2.38
CA SER A 53 7.06 -6.13 2.08
C SER A 53 7.17 -5.29 3.36
N VAL A 54 7.53 -4.02 3.21
CA VAL A 54 7.61 -3.06 4.30
C VAL A 54 6.43 -2.08 4.16
N PRO A 55 5.55 -1.96 5.16
CA PRO A 55 4.44 -1.03 5.08
C PRO A 55 4.95 0.41 5.17
N ILE A 56 4.62 1.22 4.17
CA ILE A 56 4.84 2.67 4.21
C ILE A 56 3.56 3.29 4.73
N VAL A 57 3.51 3.53 6.03
CA VAL A 57 2.38 4.20 6.68
C VAL A 57 2.70 5.70 6.74
N GLU A 58 1.81 6.55 6.22
CA GLU A 58 1.94 7.99 6.41
C GLU A 58 1.83 8.32 7.91
N SER A 59 2.98 8.50 8.55
CA SER A 59 3.05 9.10 9.87
C SER A 59 2.77 10.59 9.72
N THR A 60 1.94 11.17 10.58
CA THR A 60 1.73 12.62 10.66
C THR A 60 2.97 13.30 11.24
N VAL A 61 4.09 13.24 10.53
CA VAL A 61 5.21 14.15 10.71
C VAL A 61 5.24 14.98 9.44
N THR A 62 4.58 16.13 9.48
CA THR A 62 4.57 17.10 8.39
C THR A 62 6.02 17.48 8.07
N GLU A 63 6.59 16.94 7.01
CA GLU A 63 7.85 17.41 6.45
C GLU A 63 7.59 18.77 5.80
N THR A 64 7.72 19.84 6.59
CA THR A 64 7.70 21.22 6.11
C THR A 64 8.98 21.46 5.30
N PHE A 65 8.89 21.35 3.98
CA PHE A 65 9.95 21.80 3.08
C PHE A 65 9.92 23.34 2.99
N TYR A 66 10.95 24.00 3.51
CA TYR A 66 11.21 25.40 3.20
C TYR A 66 11.87 25.48 1.83
N LEU A 67 11.10 25.86 0.80
CA LEU A 67 11.65 26.17 -0.52
C LEU A 67 12.22 27.60 -0.44
N ALA A 68 13.51 27.70 -0.11
CA ALA A 68 14.23 28.97 -0.19
C ALA A 68 14.43 29.31 -1.68
N LEU A 69 13.55 30.15 -2.22
CA LEU A 69 13.80 30.82 -3.49
C LEU A 69 14.93 31.83 -3.28
N ARG A 70 16.10 31.58 -3.86
CA ARG A 70 17.17 32.55 -3.97
C ARG A 70 17.04 33.28 -5.30
N TYR A 71 16.86 34.59 -5.22
CA TYR A 71 16.84 35.55 -6.34
C TYR A 71 18.17 35.58 -7.08
#